data_AF-A4CUS0-F1
#
_entry.id   AF-A4CUS0-F1
#
_cell.length_a   1.000
_cell.length_b   1.000
_cell.length_c   1.000
_cell.angle_alpha   90.00
_cell.angle_beta   90.00
_cell.angle_gamma   90.00
#
_symmetry.space_group_name_H-M   'P 1'
#
loop_
_entity.id
_entity.type
_entity.pdbx_description
1 polymer ?
#
loop_
_entity_poly.entity_id
_entity_poly.type
_entity_poly.pdbx_seq_one_letter_code
_entity_poly.pdbx_strand_id
1 'polypeptide(L)' 'MNSNARIDALQLMLTDLRTRNEPIRHKAAFRGCQPEFQALVTQLIEQLEAELLEEKQRFRAAQRD' A
#
# COMPACT_ATOMS: atom_id res chain seq x y z
N MET A 1 -10.83 3.18 20.27
CA MET A 1 -10.04 3.15 19.02
C MET A 1 -8.68 3.77 19.30
N ASN A 2 -7.71 2.99 19.78
CA ASN A 2 -6.29 3.41 19.78
C ASN A 2 -5.69 2.95 18.46
N SER A 3 -6.11 3.60 17.37
CA SER A 3 -5.59 3.28 16.06
C SER A 3 -4.36 4.13 15.79
N ASN A 4 -3.25 3.50 15.40
CA ASN A 4 -2.12 4.24 14.90
C ASN A 4 -2.51 4.77 13.51
N ALA A 5 -2.67 6.09 13.40
CA ALA A 5 -3.10 6.75 12.16
C ALA A 5 -2.20 6.39 10.96
N ARG A 6 -0.92 6.08 11.19
CA ARG A 6 -0.01 5.61 10.14
C ARG A 6 -0.34 4.19 9.67
N ILE A 7 -0.68 3.29 10.59
CA ILE A 7 -1.15 1.93 10.25
C ILE A 7 -2.42 2.01 9.40
N ASP A 8 -3.38 2.86 9.79
CA ASP A 8 -4.62 3.04 9.04
C ASP A 8 -4.36 3.59 7.63
N ALA A 9 -3.50 4.60 7.51
CA ALA A 9 -3.13 5.18 6.21
C ALA A 9 -2.47 4.14 5.30
N LEU A 10 -1.55 3.32 5.82
CA LEU A 10 -0.89 2.26 5.06
C LEU A 10 -1.89 1.19 4.60
N GLN A 11 -2.83 0.79 5.46
CA GLN A 11 -3.88 -0.17 5.10
C GLN A 11 -4.86 0.39 4.06
N LEU A 12 -5.21 1.66 4.16
CA LEU A 12 -6.03 2.37 3.16
C LEU A 12 -5.34 2.34 1.80
N MET A 13 -4.05 2.73 1.74
CA MET A 13 -3.27 2.76 0.50
C MET A 13 -3.10 1.39 -0.14
N LEU A 14 -2.79 0.36 0.66
CA LEU A 14 -2.72 -1.02 0.15
C LEU A 14 -4.05 -1.49 -0.43
N THR A 15 -5.17 -1.13 0.20
CA THR A 15 -6.50 -1.47 -0.29
C THR A 15 -6.79 -0.80 -1.63
N ASP A 16 -6.51 0.49 -1.75
CA ASP A 16 -6.74 1.26 -2.98
C ASP A 16 -5.88 0.71 -4.13
N LEU A 17 -4.60 0.41 -3.88
CA LEU A 17 -3.71 -0.16 -4.89
C LEU A 17 -4.14 -1.56 -5.35
N ARG A 18 -4.72 -2.37 -4.45
CA ARG A 18 -5.15 -3.74 -4.78
C ARG A 18 -6.52 -3.80 -5.45
N THR A 19 -7.42 -2.87 -5.13
CA THR A 19 -8.85 -3.02 -5.46
C THR A 19 -9.46 -1.83 -6.19
N ARG A 20 -8.85 -0.63 -6.14
CA ARG A 20 -9.44 0.61 -6.68
C ARG A 20 -8.58 1.29 -7.75
N ASN A 21 -7.58 0.59 -8.27
CA ASN A 21 -6.69 1.11 -9.33
C ASN A 21 -7.22 0.88 -10.76
N GLU A 22 -8.46 0.44 -10.93
CA GLU A 22 -8.99 0.07 -12.24
C GLU A 22 -8.93 1.22 -13.28
N PRO A 23 -9.36 2.46 -12.98
CA PRO A 23 -9.30 3.54 -13.96
C PRO A 23 -7.88 3.84 -14.47
N ILE A 24 -6.87 3.72 -13.61
CA ILE A 24 -5.47 3.97 -13.99
C ILE A 24 -4.89 2.77 -14.76
N ARG A 25 -5.26 1.54 -14.39
CA ARG A 25 -4.92 0.31 -15.12
C ARG A 25 -5.42 0.35 -16.55
N HIS A 26 -6.69 0.75 -16.77
CA HIS A 26 -7.25 0.89 -18.12
C HIS A 26 -6.51 1.96 -18.95
N LYS A 27 -6.13 3.09 -18.34
CA LYS A 27 -5.32 4.12 -19.02
C LYS A 27 -3.92 3.63 -19.38
N ALA A 28 -3.28 2.84 -18.52
CA ALA A 28 -1.97 2.25 -18.79
C ALA A 28 -2.03 1.26 -19.96
N ALA A 29 -3.05 0.40 -19.99
CA ALA A 29 -3.31 -0.49 -21.12
C ALA A 29 -3.54 0.29 -22.43
N PHE A 30 -4.38 1.34 -22.40
CA PHE A 30 -4.62 2.19 -23.57
C PHE A 30 -3.35 2.87 -24.10
N ARG A 31 -2.43 3.25 -23.21
CA ARG A 31 -1.15 3.87 -23.57
C ARG A 31 -0.06 2.85 -23.94
N GLY A 32 -0.33 1.55 -23.84
CA GLY A 32 0.66 0.50 -24.08
C GLY A 32 1.72 0.37 -22.99
N CYS A 33 1.53 0.98 -21.81
CA CYS A 33 2.47 0.95 -20.69
C CYS A 33 1.99 0.07 -19.51
N GLN A 34 1.16 -0.93 -19.81
CA GLN A 34 0.61 -1.84 -18.80
C GLN A 34 1.70 -2.62 -18.02
N PRO A 35 2.76 -3.16 -18.65
CA PRO A 35 3.82 -3.88 -17.92
C PRO A 35 4.58 -2.98 -16.94
N GLU A 36 4.94 -1.76 -17.35
CA GLU A 36 5.65 -0.79 -16.52
C GLU A 36 4.77 -0.32 -15.37
N PHE A 37 3.49 -0.06 -15.64
CA PHE A 37 2.52 0.27 -14.61
C PHE A 37 2.37 -0.85 -13.59
N GLN A 38 2.25 -2.10 -14.04
CA GLN A 38 2.12 -3.25 -13.15
C GLN A 38 3.38 -3.44 -12.30
N ALA A 39 4.57 -3.30 -12.88
CA ALA A 39 5.82 -3.37 -12.14
C ALA A 39 5.90 -2.31 -11.04
N LEU A 40 5.51 -1.06 -11.35
CA LEU A 40 5.49 0.03 -10.38
C LEU A 40 4.47 -0.20 -9.25
N VAL A 41 3.28 -0.70 -9.59
CA VAL A 41 2.26 -1.04 -8.58
C VAL A 41 2.75 -2.15 -7.66
N THR A 42 3.40 -3.18 -8.19
CA THR A 42 3.98 -4.27 -7.40
C THR A 42 5.04 -3.73 -6.43
N GLN A 43 5.99 -2.92 -6.92
CA GLN A 43 7.02 -2.31 -6.07
C GLN A 43 6.41 -1.46 -4.94
N LEU A 44 5.38 -0.66 -5.25
CA LEU A 44 4.73 0.18 -4.26
C LEU A 44 3.97 -0.64 -3.20
N ILE A 45 3.31 -1.74 -3.61
CA ILE A 45 2.66 -2.65 -2.67
C ILE A 45 3.70 -3.26 -1.72
N GLU A 46 4.80 -3.79 -2.24
CA GLU A 46 5.87 -4.39 -1.43
C GLU A 46 6.44 -3.40 -0.41
N GLN A 47 6.69 -2.16 -0.84
CA GLN A 47 7.17 -1.09 0.05
C GLN A 47 6.15 -0.81 1.17
N LEU A 48 4.87 -0.62 0.83
CA LEU A 48 3.84 -0.30 1.82
C LEU A 48 3.60 -1.47 2.80
N GLU A 49 3.74 -2.72 2.35
CA GLU A 49 3.65 -3.89 3.22
C GLU A 49 4.81 -3.96 4.23
N ALA A 50 6.04 -3.66 3.79
CA ALA A 50 7.18 -3.58 4.66
C ALA A 50 7.01 -2.46 5.71
N GLU A 51 6.62 -1.26 5.29
CA GLU A 51 6.36 -0.14 6.20
C GLU A 51 5.23 -0.47 7.21
N LEU A 52 4.17 -1.15 6.77
CA LEU A 52 3.08 -1.56 7.64
C LEU A 52 3.52 -2.58 8.69
N LEU A 53 4.38 -3.53 8.30
CA LEU A 53 4.93 -4.52 9.22
C LEU A 53 5.79 -3.85 10.29
N GLU A 54 6.70 -2.97 9.89
CA GLU A 54 7.55 -2.21 10.81
C GLU A 54 6.72 -1.36 11.78
N GLU A 55 5.73 -0.63 11.26
CA GLU A 55 4.91 0.25 12.09
C GLU A 55 4.05 -0.53 13.08
N LYS A 56 3.53 -1.70 12.70
CA LYS A 56 2.85 -2.63 13.61
C LYS A 56 3.78 -3.14 14.70
N GLN A 57 5.03 -3.44 14.39
CA GLN A 57 6.02 -3.88 15.37
C GLN A 57 6.35 -2.76 16.37
N ARG A 58 6.62 -1.54 15.87
CA ARG A 58 6.86 -0.35 16.70
C ARG A 58 5.69 -0.05 17.62
N PHE A 59 4.47 -0.05 17.07
CA PHE A 59 3.25 0.19 17.86
C PHE A 59 3.08 -0.87 18.95
N ARG A 60 3.34 -2.15 18.67
CA ARG A 60 3.27 -3.23 19.67
C ARG A 60 4.33 -3.10 20.76
N ALA A 61 5.55 -2.69 20.40
CA ALA A 61 6.63 -2.47 21.37
C ALA A 61 6.27 -1.31 22.32
N ALA A 62 5.82 -0.18 21.77
CA ALA A 62 5.42 1.00 22.55
C ALA A 62 4.19 0.80 23.45
N GLN A 63 3.44 -0.29 23.29
CA GLN A 63 2.32 -0.66 24.17
C GLN A 63 2.76 -1.58 25.32
N ARG A 64 3.99 -2.10 25.28
CA ARG A 64 4.56 -3.01 26.30
C ARG A 64 5.47 -2.30 27.30
N ASP A 65 5.96 -1.12 26.94
CA ASP A 65 6.70 -0.18 27.78
C ASP A 65 5.73 0.74 28.57
#